data_AF-A0A420E1Y4-F1
#
_entry.id   AF-A0A420E1Y4-F1
#
_cell.length_a   1.000
_cell.length_b   1.000
_cell.length_c   1.000
_cell.angle_alpha   90.00
_cell.angle_beta   90.00
_cell.angle_gamma   90.00
#
_symmetry.space_group_name_H-M   'P 1'
#
loop_
_entity.id
_entity.type
_entity.pdbx_description
1 polymer ?
#
loop_
_entity_poly.entity_id
_entity_poly.type
_entity_poly.pdbx_seq_one_letter_code
_entity_poly.pdbx_strand_id
1 'polypeptide(L)'
;MRHLKTLVVTKNTTMPKILNWQVSTVSNVETAIEKLYQQSYSVLAISEGINEIDRNKLKKIITVLFPEAIVMVYKNETTLSENVKKAYWSKNKPGAQRNYLDNSFEIKLAYSLN
;
A
#
# COMPACT_ATOMS: atom_id res chain seq x y z
N MET A 1 16.81 7.57 2.49
CA MET A 1 15.66 7.21 1.63
C MET A 1 14.44 6.97 2.51
N ARG A 2 13.32 7.65 2.31
CA ARG A 2 12.08 7.42 3.10
C ARG A 2 11.47 6.07 2.66
N HIS A 3 11.45 5.09 3.56
CA HIS A 3 10.73 3.84 3.32
C HIS A 3 9.22 4.08 3.38
N LEU A 4 8.46 3.48 2.47
CA LEU A 4 7.00 3.46 2.54
C LEU A 4 6.55 2.56 3.69
N LYS A 5 5.51 2.96 4.41
CA LYS A 5 5.04 2.27 5.61
C LYS A 5 3.70 1.58 5.36
N THR A 6 3.61 0.32 5.73
CA THR A 6 2.39 -0.49 5.64
C THR A 6 2.02 -1.02 7.02
N LEU A 7 0.74 -0.90 7.37
CA LEU A 7 0.17 -1.54 8.56
C LEU A 7 -0.59 -2.80 8.12
N VAL A 8 -0.27 -3.94 8.73
CA VAL A 8 -0.89 -5.23 8.46
C VAL A 8 -1.64 -5.68 9.71
N VAL A 9 -2.96 -5.82 9.60
CA VAL A 9 -3.82 -6.33 10.67
C VAL A 9 -4.04 -7.82 10.41
N THR A 10 -3.46 -8.67 11.26
CA THR A 10 -3.51 -10.13 11.13
C THR A 10 -3.52 -10.81 12.48
N LYS A 11 -4.27 -11.89 12.61
CA LYS A 11 -4.22 -12.77 13.79
C LYS A 11 -3.02 -13.72 13.73
N ASN A 12 -2.39 -13.87 12.57
CA ASN A 12 -1.25 -14.76 12.38
C ASN A 12 0.04 -14.10 12.89
N THR A 13 0.93 -14.92 13.47
CA THR A 13 2.21 -14.47 14.05
C THR A 13 3.30 -14.27 12.99
N THR A 14 3.03 -14.63 11.74
CA THR A 14 3.94 -14.45 10.61
C THR A 14 4.13 -12.97 10.32
N MET A 15 5.38 -12.51 10.42
CA MET A 15 5.78 -11.15 10.04
C MET A 15 5.96 -11.09 8.52
N PRO A 16 5.05 -10.45 7.78
CA PRO A 16 5.18 -10.36 6.34
C PRO A 16 6.31 -9.39 5.99
N LYS A 17 7.26 -9.85 5.18
CA LYS A 17 8.33 -9.01 4.64
C LYS A 17 7.93 -8.49 3.28
N ILE A 18 7.88 -7.16 3.13
CA ILE A 18 7.63 -6.49 1.85
C ILE A 18 8.89 -5.72 1.49
N LEU A 19 9.51 -6.06 0.36
CA LEU A 19 10.76 -5.44 -0.09
C LEU A 19 10.58 -3.92 -0.25
N ASN A 20 11.48 -3.14 0.36
CA ASN A 20 11.51 -1.67 0.39
C ASN A 20 10.39 -0.99 1.19
N TRP A 21 9.66 -1.74 2.01
CA TRP A 21 8.59 -1.23 2.86
C TRP A 21 8.85 -1.57 4.33
N GLN A 22 8.51 -0.63 5.21
CA GLN A 22 8.46 -0.88 6.64
C GLN A 22 7.08 -1.46 6.98
N VAL A 23 7.07 -2.71 7.43
CA VAL A 23 5.84 -3.45 7.74
C VAL A 23 5.63 -3.48 9.25
N SER A 24 4.52 -2.93 9.71
CA SER A 24 4.06 -3.05 11.09
C SER A 24 2.93 -4.07 11.15
N THR A 25 3.06 -5.11 11.96
CA THR A 25 1.97 -6.07 12.21
C THR A 25 1.23 -5.73 13.49
N VAL A 26 -0.07 -6.00 13.49
CA VAL A 26 -0.97 -5.79 14.61
C VAL A 26 -2.05 -6.88 14.62
N SER A 27 -2.38 -7.41 15.80
CA SER A 27 -3.42 -8.43 15.98
C SER A 27 -4.81 -7.87 16.19
N ASN A 28 -4.93 -6.70 16.84
CA ASN A 28 -6.21 -6.09 17.19
C ASN A 28 -6.50 -4.81 16.39
N VAL A 29 -7.79 -4.60 16.15
CA VAL A 29 -8.35 -3.45 15.43
C VAL A 29 -8.07 -2.14 16.16
N GLU A 30 -8.20 -2.12 17.49
CA GLU A 30 -7.98 -0.94 18.34
C GLU A 30 -6.51 -0.49 18.29
N THR A 31 -5.58 -1.42 18.48
CA THR A 31 -4.14 -1.16 18.36
C THR A 31 -3.73 -0.74 16.94
N ALA A 32 -4.51 -1.11 15.92
CA ALA A 32 -4.25 -0.64 14.55
C ALA A 32 -4.63 0.85 14.42
N ILE A 33 -5.71 1.27 15.05
CA ILE A 33 -6.13 2.68 15.11
C ILE A 33 -5.10 3.51 15.89
N GLU A 34 -4.66 3.04 17.05
CA GLU A 34 -3.63 3.73 17.84
C GLU A 34 -2.34 3.96 17.05
N LYS A 35 -1.86 2.92 16.33
CA LYS A 35 -0.67 3.06 15.49
C LYS A 35 -0.88 4.04 14.34
N LEU A 36 -2.06 4.07 13.71
CA LEU A 36 -2.38 5.05 12.68
C LEU A 36 -2.34 6.50 13.19
N TYR A 37 -2.73 6.72 14.45
CA TYR A 37 -2.60 8.04 15.09
C TYR A 37 -1.15 8.42 15.40
N GLN A 38 -0.32 7.46 15.78
CA GLN A 38 1.10 7.71 16.06
C GLN A 38 1.92 7.97 14.79
N GLN A 39 1.54 7.33 13.68
CA GLN A 39 2.32 7.40 12.45
C GLN A 39 1.45 7.25 11.21
N SER A 40 1.75 8.05 10.18
CA SER A 40 1.11 7.93 8.88
C SER A 40 1.55 6.65 8.17
N TYR A 41 0.58 5.79 7.84
CA TYR A 41 0.78 4.60 7.01
C TYR A 41 0.15 4.82 5.63
N SER A 42 0.84 4.42 4.57
CA SER A 42 0.36 4.59 3.20
C SER A 42 -0.68 3.51 2.83
N VAL A 43 -0.47 2.28 3.30
CA VAL A 43 -1.35 1.15 3.03
C VAL A 43 -1.70 0.45 4.32
N LEU A 44 -2.96 0.09 4.46
CA LEU A 44 -3.49 -0.72 5.54
C LEU A 44 -4.08 -2.01 4.97
N ALA A 45 -3.44 -3.12 5.28
CA ALA A 45 -3.85 -4.44 4.83
C ALA A 45 -4.52 -5.21 5.97
N ILE A 46 -5.73 -5.69 5.75
CA ILE A 46 -6.54 -6.43 6.74
C ILE A 46 -6.66 -7.87 6.29
N SER A 47 -6.31 -8.82 7.16
CA SER A 47 -6.52 -10.24 6.90
C SER A 47 -8.00 -10.58 6.79
N GLU A 48 -8.37 -11.46 5.85
CA GLU A 48 -9.73 -12.00 5.74
C GLU A 48 -10.17 -12.80 6.98
N GLY A 49 -9.22 -13.31 7.77
CA GLY A 49 -9.51 -14.05 9.02
C GLY A 49 -10.01 -13.18 10.19
N ILE A 50 -10.14 -11.88 9.99
CA ILE A 50 -10.76 -10.96 10.96
C ILE A 50 -12.25 -10.88 10.71
N ASN A 51 -13.04 -10.83 11.79
CA ASN A 51 -14.49 -10.75 11.73
C ASN A 51 -14.95 -9.62 10.79
N GLU A 52 -15.90 -9.92 9.91
CA GLU A 52 -16.40 -9.01 8.90
C GLU A 52 -16.99 -7.73 9.51
N ILE A 53 -17.67 -7.84 10.65
CA ILE A 53 -18.24 -6.70 11.37
C ILE A 53 -17.13 -5.73 11.78
N ASP A 54 -16.06 -6.25 12.36
CA ASP A 54 -14.95 -5.43 12.87
C ASP A 54 -14.13 -4.83 11.73
N ARG A 55 -13.95 -5.58 10.64
CA ARG A 55 -13.34 -5.10 9.40
C ARG A 55 -14.13 -3.93 8.81
N ASN A 56 -15.45 -4.02 8.74
CA ASN A 56 -16.30 -2.97 8.21
C ASN A 56 -16.28 -1.71 9.08
N LYS A 57 -16.27 -1.87 10.41
CA LYS A 57 -16.08 -0.77 11.36
C LYS A 57 -14.73 -0.09 11.13
N LEU A 58 -13.64 -0.85 11.10
CA LEU A 58 -12.29 -0.32 10.86
C LEU A 58 -12.22 0.43 9.53
N LYS A 59 -12.77 -0.15 8.45
CA LYS A 59 -12.77 0.49 7.14
C LYS A 59 -13.51 1.84 7.16
N LYS A 60 -14.68 1.91 7.82
CA LYS A 60 -15.42 3.17 7.98
C LYS A 60 -14.60 4.20 8.76
N ILE A 61 -14.04 3.80 9.90
CA ILE A 61 -13.23 4.67 10.77
C ILE A 61 -12.03 5.24 10.01
N ILE A 62 -11.29 4.39 9.30
CA ILE A 62 -10.10 4.82 8.55
C ILE A 62 -10.49 5.72 7.38
N THR A 63 -11.58 5.43 6.68
CA THR A 63 -12.04 6.27 5.57
C THR A 63 -12.38 7.69 6.03
N VAL A 64 -12.91 7.84 7.25
CA VAL A 64 -13.26 9.14 7.84
C VAL A 64 -12.04 9.86 8.41
N LEU A 65 -11.22 9.16 9.20
CA LEU A 65 -10.11 9.79 9.94
C LEU A 65 -8.83 9.94 9.10
N PHE A 66 -8.61 9.05 8.14
CA PHE A 66 -7.38 8.97 7.34
C PHE A 66 -7.75 8.76 5.85
N PRO A 67 -8.36 9.75 5.18
CA PRO A 67 -8.84 9.61 3.80
C PRO A 67 -7.74 9.29 2.78
N GLU A 68 -6.51 9.69 3.09
CA GLU A 68 -5.29 9.41 2.32
C GLU A 68 -4.85 7.93 2.40
N ALA A 69 -5.23 7.21 3.45
CA ALA A 69 -4.80 5.83 3.68
C ALA A 69 -5.51 4.85 2.75
N ILE A 70 -4.75 3.89 2.20
CA ILE A 70 -5.27 2.89 1.27
C ILE A 70 -5.65 1.63 2.05
N VAL A 71 -6.94 1.37 2.20
CA VAL A 71 -7.43 0.17 2.90
C VAL A 71 -7.64 -0.96 1.91
N MET A 72 -7.07 -2.13 2.21
CA MET A 72 -7.21 -3.35 1.42
C MET A 72 -7.41 -4.58 2.29
N VAL A 73 -8.07 -5.60 1.74
CA VAL A 73 -8.27 -6.90 2.40
C VAL A 73 -7.45 -7.94 1.64
N TYR A 74 -6.77 -8.82 2.35
CA TYR A 74 -5.97 -9.90 1.75
C TYR A 74 -6.36 -11.26 2.32
N LYS A 75 -6.32 -12.28 1.46
CA LYS A 75 -6.65 -13.67 1.82
C LYS A 75 -5.40 -14.47 2.19
N ASN A 76 -4.36 -14.36 1.36
CA ASN A 76 -3.13 -15.15 1.49
C ASN A 76 -1.94 -14.25 1.79
N GLU A 77 -1.06 -14.71 2.67
CA GLU A 77 0.16 -14.00 3.05
C GLU A 77 1.19 -13.95 1.91
N THR A 78 1.21 -14.97 1.05
CA THR A 78 2.10 -15.05 -0.12
C THR A 78 1.82 -13.93 -1.13
N THR A 79 0.56 -13.54 -1.31
CA THR A 79 0.16 -12.48 -2.25
C THR A 79 0.06 -11.10 -1.60
N LEU A 80 0.28 -11.00 -0.29
CA LEU A 80 0.19 -9.73 0.45
C LEU A 80 1.14 -8.67 -0.11
N SER A 81 2.39 -9.06 -0.39
CA SER A 81 3.42 -8.11 -0.86
C SER A 81 3.06 -7.48 -2.21
N GLU A 82 2.58 -8.29 -3.16
CA GLU A 82 2.13 -7.84 -4.47
C GLU A 82 0.86 -7.01 -4.37
N ASN A 83 -0.10 -7.45 -3.56
CA ASN A 83 -1.37 -6.75 -3.38
C ASN A 83 -1.16 -5.36 -2.74
N VAL A 84 -0.26 -5.24 -1.75
CA VAL A 84 0.11 -3.95 -1.14
C VAL A 84 0.75 -3.02 -2.14
N LYS A 85 1.71 -3.52 -2.94
CA LYS A 85 2.34 -2.73 -4.01
C LYS A 85 1.31 -2.28 -5.04
N LYS A 86 0.42 -3.18 -5.49
CA LYS A 86 -0.62 -2.89 -6.47
C LYS A 86 -1.61 -1.85 -5.95
N ALA A 87 -2.04 -1.97 -4.68
CA ALA A 87 -2.93 -1.02 -4.04
C ALA A 87 -2.31 0.37 -3.90
N TYR A 88 -1.02 0.44 -3.55
CA TYR A 88 -0.29 1.70 -3.51
C TYR A 88 -0.18 2.35 -4.89
N TRP A 89 0.28 1.59 -5.88
CA TRP A 89 0.48 2.11 -7.23
C TRP A 89 -0.82 2.37 -7.99
N SER A 90 -1.96 1.79 -7.62
CA SER A 90 -3.23 2.13 -8.27
C SER A 90 -3.67 3.55 -7.96
N LYS A 91 -3.44 4.02 -6.72
CA LYS A 91 -3.76 5.40 -6.28
C LYS A 91 -2.64 6.40 -6.53
N ASN A 92 -1.39 5.98 -6.37
CA ASN A 92 -0.21 6.85 -6.48
C ASN A 92 0.54 6.69 -7.80
N LYS A 93 -0.09 6.09 -8.82
CA LYS A 93 0.50 6.02 -10.16
C LYS A 93 0.78 7.45 -10.61
N PRO A 94 2.04 7.80 -10.95
CA PRO A 94 2.29 9.01 -11.71
C PRO A 94 1.40 8.94 -12.94
N GLY A 95 0.63 9.98 -13.22
CA GLY A 95 -0.24 10.01 -14.39
C GLY A 95 0.51 9.50 -15.62
N ALA A 96 -0.19 8.74 -16.47
CA ALA A 96 0.36 8.15 -17.69
C ALA A 96 1.04 9.14 -18.66
N GLN A 97 1.02 10.44 -18.34
CA GLN A 97 1.72 11.53 -19.02
C GLN A 97 3.21 11.68 -18.67
N ARG A 98 3.77 10.89 -17.75
CA ARG A 98 5.24 10.78 -17.71
C ARG A 98 5.66 9.79 -18.77
N ASN A 99 5.97 10.33 -19.95
CA ASN A 99 6.72 9.64 -20.99
C ASN A 99 8.09 9.26 -20.42
N TYR A 100 8.15 8.15 -19.66
CA TYR A 100 9.42 7.55 -19.21
C TYR A 100 10.22 6.96 -20.37
N LEU A 101 9.68 7.04 -21.58
CA LEU A 101 10.30 6.73 -22.87
C LEU A 101 10.05 7.89 -23.84
N ASP A 102 10.43 9.11 -23.45
CA ASP A 102 10.54 10.19 -24.43
C ASP A 102 11.80 9.95 -25.29
N ASN A 103 11.76 8.88 -26.10
CA ASN A 103 12.78 8.55 -27.10
C ASN A 103 12.82 9.61 -28.21
N SER A 104 12.08 10.72 -28.10
CA SER A 104 12.11 11.80 -29.07
C SER A 104 13.50 12.41 -29.21
N PHE A 105 14.33 12.41 -28.17
CA PHE A 105 15.72 12.84 -28.28
C PHE A 105 16.54 11.87 -29.16
N GLU A 106 16.48 10.57 -28.88
CA GLU A 106 17.19 9.55 -29.65
C GLU A 106 16.70 9.48 -31.11
N ILE A 107 15.38 9.59 -31.33
CA ILE A 107 14.75 9.62 -32.65
C ILE A 107 15.16 10.87 -33.44
N LYS A 108 15.19 12.06 -32.81
CA LYS A 108 15.67 13.29 -33.46
C LYS A 108 17.14 13.21 -33.83
N LEU A 109 17.96 12.62 -32.96
CA LEU A 109 19.39 12.44 -33.22
C LEU A 109 19.62 11.51 -34.43
N ALA A 110 18.92 10.38 -34.48
CA ALA A 110 18.99 9.44 -35.60
C ALA A 110 18.53 10.08 -36.92
N TYR A 111 17.47 10.91 -36.90
CA TYR A 111 17.03 11.65 -38.07
C TYR A 111 18.02 12.73 -38.53
N SER A 112 18.79 13.34 -37.60
CA SER A 112 19.79 14.35 -37.94
C SER A 112 21.12 13.79 -38.46
N LEU A 113 21.35 12.48 -38.30
CA LEU A 113 22.58 11.78 -38.69
C LEU A 113 22.44 10.97 -39.99
N ASN A 114 21.25 10.92 -40.59
CA ASN A 114 20.96 10.42 -41.94
C ASN A 114 20.93 11.57 -42.95
#